data_AF-A0A7S1BVX3-F1
#
_entry.id   AF-A0A7S1BVX3-F1
#
_cell.length_a   1.000
_cell.length_b   1.000
_cell.length_c   1.000
_cell.angle_alpha   90.00
_cell.angle_beta   90.00
_cell.angle_gamma   90.00
#
_symmetry.space_group_name_H-M   'P 1'
#
loop_
_entity.id
_entity.type
_entity.pdbx_description
1 polymer ?
#
loop_
_entity_poly.entity_id
_entity_poly.type
_entity_poly.pdbx_seq_one_letter_code
_entity_poly.pdbx_strand_id
1 'polypeptide(L)'
;VMTAGQKNFPQCELDEGGLFSNFGDGNCNNSYYNDNPLCGFEGGDCFFEKYPDCVVDSLISLLKYNDGICDDEFNTPECKYDGDDCWSKNFPQCELDEGGLFSNFGDGNCNNSYYNDNPLCGFEGGDCFFEKYPECVVDSLISLLKYNDGICDDEFNTPECKYDGDDCWSKNFPQCELDGGGDSFVSFGDGNCTNSYYDKNPLCGFEGGDCFFEKYPDCVVYSLISLVKYNDGTCDDEFNTPECKYDGDDCWSKKLSTV
;
A
#
# COMPACT_ATOMS: atom_id res chain seq x y z
N VAL A 1 -24.15 -14.50 38.83
CA VAL A 1 -22.99 -13.72 39.33
C VAL A 1 -22.12 -13.48 38.12
N MET A 2 -21.98 -12.25 37.65
CA MET A 2 -21.10 -11.95 36.51
C MET A 2 -19.65 -12.18 36.94
N THR A 3 -18.87 -12.90 36.13
CA THR A 3 -17.42 -13.09 36.33
C THR A 3 -16.67 -11.76 36.12
N ALA A 4 -15.40 -11.70 36.52
CA ALA A 4 -14.59 -10.50 36.34
C ALA A 4 -14.45 -10.12 34.85
N GLY A 5 -14.35 -11.11 33.96
CA GLY A 5 -14.32 -10.89 32.51
C GLY A 5 -15.61 -10.24 31.99
N GLN A 6 -16.79 -10.74 32.38
CA GLN A 6 -18.07 -10.19 31.89
C GLN A 6 -18.34 -8.74 32.35
N LYS A 7 -17.73 -8.30 33.46
CA LYS A 7 -17.78 -6.89 33.87
C LYS A 7 -17.03 -5.97 32.93
N ASN A 8 -15.98 -6.48 32.27
CA ASN A 8 -15.18 -5.71 31.35
C ASN A 8 -15.88 -5.65 29.98
N PHE A 9 -16.57 -6.71 29.54
CA PHE A 9 -17.26 -6.79 28.23
C PHE A 9 -18.79 -6.77 28.36
N PRO A 10 -19.43 -5.63 28.69
CA PRO A 10 -20.86 -5.55 28.97
C PRO A 10 -21.76 -5.73 27.74
N GLN A 11 -21.20 -5.60 26.53
CA GLN A 11 -21.90 -5.81 25.25
C GLN A 11 -21.87 -7.28 24.79
N CYS A 12 -21.13 -8.14 25.50
CA CYS A 12 -21.09 -9.56 25.20
C CYS A 12 -22.38 -10.24 25.67
N GLU A 13 -23.33 -10.43 24.76
CA GLU A 13 -24.54 -11.21 25.01
C GLU A 13 -24.20 -12.70 25.09
N LEU A 14 -24.05 -13.19 26.32
CA LEU A 14 -23.84 -14.62 26.57
C LEU A 14 -25.18 -15.36 26.43
N ASP A 15 -25.25 -16.24 25.44
CA ASP A 15 -26.33 -17.19 25.26
C ASP A 15 -26.38 -18.22 26.42
N GLU A 16 -27.60 -18.66 26.77
CA GLU A 16 -27.90 -19.48 27.96
C GLU A 16 -27.16 -20.84 28.02
N GLY A 17 -26.39 -21.20 26.98
CA GLY A 17 -25.56 -22.40 26.89
C GLY A 17 -24.04 -22.18 27.05
N GLY A 18 -23.56 -20.93 27.10
CA GLY A 18 -22.15 -20.61 27.26
C GLY A 18 -21.62 -20.97 28.65
N LEU A 19 -20.64 -21.87 28.72
CA LEU A 19 -19.93 -22.17 29.96
C LEU A 19 -19.11 -20.94 30.38
N PHE A 20 -19.72 -20.11 31.22
CA PHE A 20 -19.13 -18.97 31.92
C PHE A 20 -17.77 -19.22 32.57
N SER A 21 -17.43 -20.48 32.83
CA SER A 21 -16.14 -20.89 33.39
C SER A 21 -14.96 -20.59 32.48
N ASN A 22 -15.21 -20.44 31.17
CA ASN A 22 -14.18 -20.40 30.13
C ASN A 22 -13.81 -18.98 29.72
N PHE A 23 -14.67 -17.99 30.02
CA PHE A 23 -14.48 -16.61 29.61
C PHE A 23 -13.44 -15.89 30.47
N GLY A 24 -12.30 -15.47 29.87
CA GLY A 24 -11.20 -14.84 30.59
C GLY A 24 -10.52 -15.80 31.59
N ASP A 25 -10.49 -17.09 31.27
CA ASP A 25 -9.87 -18.15 32.06
C ASP A 25 -8.39 -18.37 31.73
N GLY A 26 -7.87 -17.63 30.74
CA GLY A 26 -6.49 -17.69 30.26
C GLY A 26 -6.24 -18.75 29.20
N ASN A 27 -7.28 -19.45 28.73
CA ASN A 27 -7.20 -20.39 27.62
C ASN A 27 -8.15 -19.95 26.51
N CYS A 28 -7.66 -19.94 25.27
CA CYS A 28 -8.55 -19.83 24.13
C CYS A 28 -9.30 -21.16 23.98
N ASN A 29 -10.54 -21.19 24.45
CA ASN A 29 -11.41 -22.34 24.33
C ASN A 29 -12.19 -22.20 23.03
N ASN A 30 -12.37 -23.32 22.32
CA ASN A 30 -13.13 -23.37 21.07
C ASN A 30 -14.65 -23.22 21.34
N SER A 31 -15.04 -22.03 21.77
CA SER A 31 -16.37 -21.62 22.20
C SER A 31 -16.94 -20.57 21.26
N TYR A 32 -18.23 -20.24 21.38
CA TYR A 32 -18.87 -19.19 20.56
C TYR A 32 -18.23 -17.79 20.71
N TYR A 33 -17.48 -17.56 21.80
CA TYR A 33 -16.92 -16.25 22.13
C TYR A 33 -15.51 -16.03 21.59
N ASN A 34 -14.87 -17.05 21.03
CA ASN A 34 -13.49 -17.02 20.53
C ASN A 34 -13.30 -16.00 19.40
N ASP A 35 -14.30 -15.85 18.53
CA ASP A 35 -14.28 -15.02 17.32
C ASP A 35 -15.12 -13.75 17.47
N ASN A 36 -15.73 -13.53 18.65
CA ASN A 36 -16.61 -12.39 18.86
C ASN A 36 -15.83 -11.20 19.47
N PRO A 37 -15.62 -10.10 18.72
CA PRO A 37 -14.91 -8.92 19.20
C PRO A 37 -15.65 -8.20 20.33
N LEU A 38 -16.99 -8.22 20.37
CA LEU A 38 -17.78 -7.65 21.49
C LEU A 38 -17.57 -8.41 22.80
N CYS A 39 -17.07 -9.64 22.69
CA CYS A 39 -16.69 -10.51 23.79
C CYS A 39 -15.17 -10.50 24.04
N GLY A 40 -14.42 -9.63 23.36
CA GLY A 40 -12.97 -9.52 23.47
C GLY A 40 -12.23 -10.79 23.09
N PHE A 41 -12.77 -11.63 22.21
CA PHE A 41 -12.16 -12.92 21.85
C PHE A 41 -11.97 -13.79 23.11
N GLU A 42 -13.10 -14.16 23.73
CA GLU A 42 -13.14 -14.88 25.01
C GLU A 42 -12.49 -14.12 26.18
N GLY A 43 -12.83 -12.85 26.33
CA GLY A 43 -12.33 -12.03 27.44
C GLY A 43 -10.84 -11.69 27.34
N GLY A 44 -10.26 -11.79 26.15
CA GLY A 44 -8.88 -11.54 25.80
C GLY A 44 -8.06 -12.81 25.58
N ASP A 45 -8.61 -13.99 25.89
CA ASP A 45 -7.85 -15.24 25.88
C ASP A 45 -7.49 -15.72 24.46
N CYS A 46 -8.36 -15.46 23.47
CA CYS A 46 -8.13 -15.82 22.06
C CYS A 46 -7.52 -14.70 21.22
N PHE A 47 -7.44 -13.46 21.75
CA PHE A 47 -6.97 -12.31 20.98
C PHE A 47 -5.54 -12.51 20.47
N PHE A 48 -4.61 -12.86 21.35
CA PHE A 48 -3.20 -13.05 21.00
C PHE A 48 -2.93 -14.32 20.20
N GLU A 49 -3.85 -15.28 20.18
CA GLU A 49 -3.76 -16.44 19.28
C GLU A 49 -4.13 -16.04 17.85
N LYS A 50 -5.10 -15.13 17.70
CA LYS A 50 -5.59 -14.66 16.41
C LYS A 50 -4.76 -13.52 15.81
N TYR A 51 -4.27 -12.61 16.67
CA TYR A 51 -3.48 -11.44 16.30
C TYR A 51 -2.18 -11.42 17.12
N PRO A 52 -1.27 -12.37 16.91
CA PRO A 52 -0.05 -12.50 17.72
C PRO A 52 0.88 -11.29 17.61
N ASP A 53 0.82 -10.57 16.49
CA ASP A 53 1.65 -9.41 16.20
C ASP A 53 0.94 -8.08 16.53
N CYS A 54 -0.34 -8.11 16.90
CA CYS A 54 -1.05 -6.92 17.39
C CYS A 54 -0.59 -6.60 18.82
N VAL A 55 0.22 -5.56 18.95
CA VAL A 55 0.77 -5.14 20.24
C VAL A 55 -0.29 -4.35 21.01
N VAL A 56 -0.67 -4.87 22.18
CA VAL A 56 -1.65 -4.23 23.06
C VAL A 56 -1.08 -3.99 24.45
N ASP A 57 -1.23 -2.77 24.98
CA ASP A 57 -0.66 -2.40 26.27
C ASP A 57 -1.38 -3.04 27.46
N SER A 58 -2.67 -3.39 27.30
CA SER A 58 -3.45 -4.01 28.37
C SER A 58 -4.69 -4.76 27.90
N LEU A 59 -5.18 -5.71 28.71
CA LEU A 59 -6.49 -6.36 28.53
C LEU A 59 -7.67 -5.38 28.56
N ILE A 60 -7.51 -4.19 29.17
CA ILE A 60 -8.55 -3.15 29.15
C ILE A 60 -8.58 -2.46 27.79
N SER A 61 -7.44 -2.33 27.12
CA SER A 61 -7.36 -1.75 25.77
C SER A 61 -8.19 -2.58 24.78
N LEU A 62 -8.27 -3.91 24.95
CA LEU A 62 -9.10 -4.78 24.10
C LEU A 62 -10.60 -4.44 24.09
N LEU A 63 -11.08 -3.58 25.00
CA LEU A 63 -12.45 -3.07 24.97
C LEU A 63 -12.71 -2.02 23.88
N LYS A 64 -11.63 -1.44 23.36
CA LYS A 64 -11.66 -0.46 22.29
C LYS A 64 -11.53 -1.12 20.92
N TYR A 65 -10.92 -2.31 20.87
CA TYR A 65 -10.77 -3.06 19.63
C TYR A 65 -12.13 -3.36 19.01
N ASN A 66 -12.38 -2.87 17.79
CA ASN A 66 -13.63 -3.08 17.05
C ASN A 66 -14.87 -2.64 17.87
N ASP A 67 -14.80 -1.47 18.51
CA ASP A 67 -15.87 -0.85 19.29
C ASP A 67 -16.73 0.14 18.49
N GLY A 68 -16.42 0.33 17.20
CA GLY A 68 -17.02 1.30 16.29
C GLY A 68 -16.32 2.67 16.28
N ILE A 69 -15.21 2.84 17.02
CA ILE A 69 -14.44 4.07 17.12
C ILE A 69 -12.99 3.76 16.77
N CYS A 70 -12.45 4.48 15.79
CA CYS A 70 -11.03 4.34 15.45
C CYS A 70 -10.10 4.78 16.60
N ASP A 71 -9.45 3.81 17.24
CA ASP A 71 -8.41 3.97 18.25
C ASP A 71 -7.00 3.81 17.63
N ASP A 72 -6.20 4.87 17.73
CA ASP A 72 -4.82 4.91 17.18
C ASP A 72 -3.90 3.81 17.73
N GLU A 73 -4.18 3.28 18.93
CA GLU A 73 -3.44 2.16 19.55
C GLU A 73 -3.57 0.87 18.72
N PHE A 74 -4.72 0.65 18.10
CA PHE A 74 -5.03 -0.52 17.30
C PHE A 74 -4.98 -0.24 15.79
N ASN A 75 -4.67 1.00 15.40
CA ASN A 75 -4.65 1.41 14.00
C ASN A 75 -3.39 0.93 13.27
N THR A 76 -3.19 -0.38 13.21
CA THR A 76 -2.06 -1.03 12.56
C THR A 76 -2.55 -2.20 11.71
N PRO A 77 -1.83 -2.59 10.65
CA PRO A 77 -2.18 -3.74 9.82
C PRO A 77 -2.31 -5.03 10.65
N GLU A 78 -1.41 -5.24 11.62
CA GLU A 78 -1.39 -6.41 12.50
C GLU A 78 -2.63 -6.51 13.40
N CYS A 79 -3.23 -5.35 13.72
CA CYS A 79 -4.48 -5.22 14.45
C CYS A 79 -5.69 -5.00 13.53
N LYS A 80 -5.58 -5.27 12.22
CA LYS A 80 -6.64 -5.02 11.22
C LYS A 80 -7.22 -3.60 11.29
N TYR A 81 -6.38 -2.61 11.51
CA TYR A 81 -6.79 -1.21 11.61
C TYR A 81 -7.94 -1.02 12.60
N ASP A 82 -7.72 -1.49 13.82
CA ASP A 82 -8.70 -1.49 14.89
C ASP A 82 -9.93 -2.36 14.63
N GLY A 83 -9.68 -3.56 14.13
CA GLY A 83 -10.73 -4.47 13.71
C GLY A 83 -11.73 -3.82 12.75
N ASP A 84 -11.20 -3.06 11.80
CA ASP A 84 -11.87 -2.30 10.74
C ASP A 84 -12.44 -0.92 11.16
N ASP A 85 -12.35 -0.50 12.43
CA ASP A 85 -12.87 0.80 12.86
C ASP A 85 -12.11 1.99 12.28
N CYS A 86 -10.80 1.82 12.03
CA CYS A 86 -9.96 2.84 11.42
C CYS A 86 -9.93 2.81 9.89
N TRP A 87 -10.72 1.94 9.25
CA TRP A 87 -10.79 1.83 7.79
C TRP A 87 -10.92 3.18 7.08
N SER A 88 -11.98 3.91 7.41
CA SER A 88 -12.34 5.15 6.70
C SER A 88 -11.31 6.26 6.91
N LYS A 89 -10.48 6.13 7.95
CA LYS A 89 -9.39 7.06 8.25
C LYS A 89 -8.17 6.79 7.37
N ASN A 90 -7.81 5.52 7.19
CA ASN A 90 -6.61 5.12 6.46
C ASN A 90 -6.84 5.02 4.95
N PHE A 91 -8.03 4.59 4.54
CA PHE A 91 -8.36 4.34 3.13
C PHE A 91 -9.61 5.13 2.71
N PRO A 92 -9.62 6.47 2.86
CA PRO A 92 -10.80 7.29 2.59
C PRO A 92 -11.25 7.26 1.12
N GLN A 93 -10.35 6.85 0.21
CA GLN A 93 -10.60 6.73 -1.22
C GLN A 93 -10.80 5.28 -1.68
N CYS A 94 -10.72 4.30 -0.78
CA CYS A 94 -11.05 2.93 -1.13
C CYS A 94 -12.56 2.74 -1.12
N GLU A 95 -13.15 2.68 -2.31
CA GLU A 95 -14.56 2.36 -2.48
C GLU A 95 -14.78 0.86 -2.21
N LEU A 96 -15.48 0.54 -1.13
CA LEU A 96 -15.93 -0.81 -0.86
C LEU A 96 -17.13 -1.12 -1.75
N ASP A 97 -17.07 -2.25 -2.47
CA ASP A 97 -18.21 -2.76 -3.21
C ASP A 97 -19.34 -3.19 -2.25
N GLU A 98 -20.60 -3.10 -2.70
CA GLU A 98 -21.77 -3.57 -1.93
C GLU A 98 -21.68 -5.09 -1.74
N GLY A 99 -20.98 -5.52 -0.69
CA GLY A 99 -20.64 -6.91 -0.41
C GLY A 99 -19.20 -7.14 0.03
N GLY A 100 -18.36 -6.10 0.05
CA GLY A 100 -16.94 -6.13 0.42
C GLY A 100 -16.70 -6.97 1.66
N LEU A 101 -16.14 -8.16 1.43
CA LEU A 101 -15.70 -9.05 2.49
C LEU A 101 -14.46 -8.43 3.14
N PHE A 102 -14.68 -7.55 4.12
CA PHE A 102 -13.66 -7.06 5.06
C PHE A 102 -12.84 -8.20 5.68
N SER A 103 -13.40 -9.41 5.72
CA SER A 103 -12.73 -10.59 6.27
C SER A 103 -11.33 -10.82 5.70
N ASN A 104 -11.12 -10.44 4.43
CA ASN A 104 -9.90 -10.69 3.68
C ASN A 104 -8.89 -9.55 3.75
N PHE A 105 -9.26 -8.43 4.36
CA PHE A 105 -8.42 -7.24 4.41
C PHE A 105 -7.55 -7.25 5.68
N GLY A 106 -6.25 -6.99 5.53
CA GLY A 106 -5.29 -7.08 6.62
C GLY A 106 -5.35 -8.43 7.35
N ASP A 107 -5.73 -9.50 6.66
CA ASP A 107 -5.81 -10.86 7.21
C ASP A 107 -4.48 -11.61 7.14
N GLY A 108 -3.44 -10.96 6.60
CA GLY A 108 -2.10 -11.50 6.42
C GLY A 108 -1.95 -12.39 5.19
N ASN A 109 -3.00 -12.57 4.39
CA ASN A 109 -2.97 -13.31 3.14
C ASN A 109 -3.28 -12.39 1.98
N CYS A 110 -2.43 -12.42 0.95
CA CYS A 110 -2.79 -11.82 -0.31
C CYS A 110 -3.89 -12.65 -0.97
N ASN A 111 -5.12 -12.14 -0.90
CA ASN A 111 -6.31 -12.71 -1.47
C ASN A 111 -6.45 -12.27 -2.94
N ASN A 112 -7.11 -13.08 -3.76
CA ASN A 112 -7.43 -12.69 -5.13
C ASN A 112 -8.76 -11.93 -5.16
N SER A 113 -8.77 -10.70 -4.65
CA SER A 113 -9.96 -9.84 -4.59
C SER A 113 -9.81 -8.58 -5.45
N TYR A 114 -10.78 -7.66 -5.41
CA TYR A 114 -10.66 -6.35 -6.04
C TYR A 114 -9.61 -5.44 -5.35
N TYR A 115 -9.36 -5.69 -4.06
CA TYR A 115 -8.54 -4.83 -3.22
C TYR A 115 -7.04 -5.13 -3.31
N ASN A 116 -6.67 -6.30 -3.83
CA ASN A 116 -5.28 -6.79 -3.85
C ASN A 116 -4.36 -5.93 -4.72
N ASP A 117 -4.90 -5.40 -5.81
CA ASP A 117 -4.17 -4.62 -6.79
C ASP A 117 -4.40 -3.12 -6.64
N ASN A 118 -5.34 -2.71 -5.77
CA ASN A 118 -5.75 -1.34 -5.62
C ASN A 118 -4.89 -0.59 -4.59
N PRO A 119 -4.04 0.36 -5.01
CA PRO A 119 -3.19 1.12 -4.10
C PRO A 119 -3.99 2.05 -3.17
N LEU A 120 -5.18 2.52 -3.57
CA LEU A 120 -6.07 3.32 -2.70
C LEU A 120 -6.63 2.51 -1.53
N CYS A 121 -6.60 1.19 -1.65
CA CYS A 121 -6.99 0.23 -0.62
C CYS A 121 -5.76 -0.41 0.05
N GLY A 122 -4.57 0.16 -0.16
CA GLY A 122 -3.33 -0.32 0.43
C GLY A 122 -2.98 -1.77 0.05
N PHE A 123 -3.43 -2.28 -1.10
CA PHE A 123 -3.17 -3.68 -1.53
C PHE A 123 -3.66 -4.71 -0.50
N GLU A 124 -4.98 -4.74 -0.26
CA GLU A 124 -5.61 -5.52 0.82
C GLU A 124 -5.08 -5.15 2.21
N GLY A 125 -4.85 -3.86 2.45
CA GLY A 125 -4.41 -3.40 3.77
C GLY A 125 -2.99 -3.80 4.09
N GLY A 126 -2.17 -4.01 3.07
CA GLY A 126 -0.76 -4.36 3.15
C GLY A 126 -0.47 -5.81 2.80
N ASP A 127 -1.48 -6.69 2.80
CA ASP A 127 -1.31 -8.13 2.62
C ASP A 127 -0.69 -8.51 1.27
N CYS A 128 -1.00 -7.75 0.22
CA CYS A 128 -0.50 -7.99 -1.14
C CYS A 128 0.70 -7.12 -1.53
N PHE A 129 1.11 -6.17 -0.69
CA PHE A 129 2.13 -5.18 -1.06
C PHE A 129 3.46 -5.85 -1.45
N PHE A 130 3.97 -6.74 -0.60
CA PHE A 130 5.27 -7.39 -0.83
C PHE A 130 5.26 -8.45 -1.94
N GLU A 131 4.08 -8.98 -2.28
CA GLU A 131 3.95 -9.84 -3.46
C GLU A 131 4.12 -9.02 -4.74
N LYS A 132 3.60 -7.79 -4.74
CA LYS A 132 3.63 -6.88 -5.88
C LYS A 132 4.96 -6.13 -6.00
N TYR A 133 5.54 -5.72 -4.88
CA TYR A 133 6.78 -4.94 -4.79
C TYR A 133 7.80 -5.63 -3.87
N PRO A 134 8.30 -6.83 -4.24
CA PRO A 134 9.20 -7.62 -3.39
C PRO A 134 10.56 -6.94 -3.16
N GLU A 135 10.93 -5.99 -4.02
CA GLU A 135 12.18 -5.23 -3.93
C GLU A 135 11.99 -3.87 -3.23
N CYS A 136 10.74 -3.48 -2.92
CA CYS A 136 10.46 -2.28 -2.14
C CYS A 136 10.74 -2.56 -0.65
N VAL A 137 11.82 -1.98 -0.15
CA VAL A 137 12.24 -2.14 1.24
C VAL A 137 11.61 -1.05 2.08
N VAL A 138 10.77 -1.44 3.03
CA VAL A 138 10.10 -0.53 3.98
C VAL A 138 10.47 -0.93 5.40
N ASP A 139 10.57 0.04 6.30
CA ASP A 139 11.00 -0.22 7.68
C ASP A 139 9.92 -0.91 8.52
N SER A 140 8.64 -0.76 8.15
CA SER A 140 7.51 -1.36 8.85
C SER A 140 6.26 -1.48 7.97
N LEU A 141 5.33 -2.38 8.33
CA LEU A 141 4.00 -2.46 7.71
C LEU A 141 3.19 -1.17 7.94
N ILE A 142 3.40 -0.48 9.06
CA ILE A 142 2.78 0.84 9.33
C ILE A 142 3.23 1.88 8.30
N SER A 143 4.47 1.79 7.81
CA SER A 143 4.96 2.71 6.76
C SER A 143 4.09 2.62 5.51
N LEU A 144 3.46 1.47 5.21
CA LEU A 144 2.61 1.30 4.02
C LEU A 144 1.40 2.23 3.99
N LEU A 145 0.98 2.80 5.12
CA LEU A 145 -0.07 3.81 5.16
C LEU A 145 0.31 5.12 4.46
N LYS A 146 1.61 5.35 4.25
CA LYS A 146 2.13 6.51 3.54
C LYS A 146 2.27 6.26 2.04
N TYR A 147 2.31 5.00 1.63
CA TYR A 147 2.45 4.66 0.22
C TYR A 147 1.22 5.13 -0.55
N ASN A 148 1.40 5.97 -1.58
CA ASN A 148 0.32 6.50 -2.40
C ASN A 148 -0.76 7.24 -1.56
N ASP A 149 -0.35 7.98 -0.53
CA ASP A 149 -1.23 8.77 0.34
C ASP A 149 -1.48 10.22 -0.16
N GLY A 150 -0.86 10.59 -1.28
CA GLY A 150 -0.90 11.93 -1.88
C GLY A 150 0.24 12.85 -1.40
N ILE A 151 1.15 12.37 -0.56
CA ILE A 151 2.29 13.11 0.00
C ILE A 151 3.57 12.36 -0.35
N CYS A 152 4.53 13.06 -0.96
CA CYS A 152 5.82 12.44 -1.26
C CYS A 152 6.63 12.08 0.01
N ASP A 153 6.75 10.79 0.27
CA ASP A 153 7.54 10.15 1.31
C ASP A 153 8.85 9.57 0.76
N ASP A 154 9.98 10.12 1.24
CA ASP A 154 11.32 9.73 0.79
C ASP A 154 11.69 8.26 1.06
N GLU A 155 11.02 7.62 2.01
CA GLU A 155 11.16 6.19 2.30
C GLU A 155 10.71 5.33 1.12
N PHE A 156 9.66 5.74 0.42
CA PHE A 156 9.07 5.04 -0.72
C PHE A 156 9.51 5.63 -2.07
N ASN A 157 10.31 6.70 -2.05
CA ASN A 157 10.75 7.38 -3.25
C ASN A 157 11.89 6.65 -4.00
N THR A 158 11.63 5.41 -4.40
CA THR A 158 12.58 4.55 -5.13
C THR A 158 11.89 3.91 -6.33
N PRO A 159 12.62 3.56 -7.40
CA PRO A 159 12.04 2.85 -8.54
C PRO A 159 11.34 1.54 -8.14
N GLU A 160 11.90 0.81 -7.17
CA GLU A 160 11.37 -0.46 -6.68
C GLU A 160 10.03 -0.29 -5.95
N CYS A 161 9.81 0.88 -5.34
CA CYS A 161 8.57 1.30 -4.70
C CYS A 161 7.73 2.23 -5.59
N LYS A 162 7.96 2.25 -6.91
CA LYS A 162 7.25 3.15 -7.86
C LYS A 162 7.16 4.61 -7.41
N TYR A 163 8.23 5.13 -6.82
CA TYR A 163 8.31 6.52 -6.36
C TYR A 163 7.14 6.94 -5.47
N ASP A 164 6.86 6.11 -4.47
CA ASP A 164 5.80 6.34 -3.49
C ASP A 164 4.40 6.23 -4.09
N GLY A 165 4.20 5.21 -4.93
CA GLY A 165 3.00 5.07 -5.74
C GLY A 165 2.68 6.35 -6.49
N ASP A 166 3.72 6.93 -7.08
CA ASP A 166 3.71 8.17 -7.86
C ASP A 166 3.64 9.49 -7.06
N ASP A 167 3.44 9.49 -5.73
CA ASP A 167 3.36 10.73 -4.94
C ASP A 167 4.62 11.61 -5.02
N CYS A 168 5.79 10.99 -5.20
CA CYS A 168 7.06 11.69 -5.36
C CYS A 168 7.38 12.15 -6.79
N TRP A 169 6.42 12.04 -7.70
CA TRP A 169 6.54 12.47 -9.10
C TRP A 169 7.22 13.84 -9.27
N SER A 170 6.64 14.89 -8.67
CA SER A 170 7.10 16.27 -8.87
C SER A 170 8.54 16.50 -8.40
N LYS A 171 9.01 15.67 -7.47
CA LYS A 171 10.38 15.69 -6.96
C LYS A 171 11.36 15.02 -7.92
N ASN A 172 10.95 13.92 -8.56
CA ASN A 172 11.81 13.17 -9.48
C ASN A 172 11.81 13.75 -10.91
N PHE A 173 10.72 14.42 -11.30
CA PHE A 173 10.54 14.97 -12.65
C PHE A 173 10.17 16.46 -12.60
N PRO A 174 11.02 17.32 -11.98
CA PRO A 174 10.71 18.73 -11.75
C PRO A 174 10.64 19.57 -13.02
N GLN A 175 11.09 19.02 -14.16
CA GLN A 175 11.03 19.67 -15.47
C GLN A 175 9.81 19.22 -16.30
N CYS A 176 9.01 18.28 -15.80
CA CYS A 176 7.75 17.94 -16.43
C CYS A 176 6.71 19.02 -16.13
N GLU A 177 6.54 19.95 -17.05
CA GLU A 177 5.48 20.96 -16.95
C GLU A 177 4.12 20.29 -17.23
N LEU A 178 3.25 20.25 -16.22
CA LEU A 178 1.84 19.91 -16.40
C LEU A 178 1.21 21.00 -17.27
N ASP A 179 1.00 20.72 -18.55
CA ASP A 179 0.49 21.70 -19.49
C ASP A 179 -1.02 21.93 -19.24
N GLY A 180 -1.33 22.72 -18.21
CA GLY A 180 -2.56 23.52 -18.02
C GLY A 180 -3.93 22.84 -18.16
N GLY A 181 -4.03 21.51 -18.16
CA GLY A 181 -5.22 20.86 -18.70
C GLY A 181 -5.61 19.55 -18.05
N GLY A 182 -5.71 19.48 -16.73
CA GLY A 182 -6.63 18.56 -16.03
C GLY A 182 -6.55 17.05 -16.32
N ASP A 183 -5.56 16.57 -17.06
CA ASP A 183 -5.27 15.15 -17.17
C ASP A 183 -4.81 14.69 -15.79
N SER A 184 -5.63 13.84 -15.21
CA SER A 184 -5.51 13.39 -13.84
C SER A 184 -4.16 12.69 -13.67
N PHE A 185 -3.48 12.99 -12.57
CA PHE A 185 -2.30 12.28 -12.07
C PHE A 185 -2.43 10.74 -12.12
N VAL A 186 -3.67 10.25 -12.16
CA VAL A 186 -4.13 8.85 -12.16
C VAL A 186 -3.58 7.97 -13.29
N SER A 187 -3.09 8.53 -14.41
CA SER A 187 -2.54 7.71 -15.53
C SER A 187 -1.02 7.58 -15.52
N PHE A 188 -0.34 8.26 -14.61
CA PHE A 188 1.12 8.31 -14.63
C PHE A 188 1.72 7.09 -13.91
N GLY A 189 2.62 6.32 -14.55
CA GLY A 189 3.23 5.14 -13.90
C GLY A 189 2.27 3.96 -13.69
N ASP A 190 1.07 4.05 -14.28
CA ASP A 190 -0.03 3.09 -14.14
C ASP A 190 0.17 1.80 -14.98
N GLY A 191 1.26 1.74 -15.76
CA GLY A 191 1.62 0.64 -16.64
C GLY A 191 0.96 0.69 -18.02
N ASN A 192 0.21 1.76 -18.35
CA ASN A 192 -0.48 1.91 -19.62
C ASN A 192 0.06 3.11 -20.39
N CYS A 193 0.35 2.92 -21.67
CA CYS A 193 0.58 4.02 -22.59
C CYS A 193 -0.73 4.62 -23.11
N THR A 194 -1.10 5.78 -22.57
CA THR A 194 -2.41 6.39 -22.86
C THR A 194 -2.43 7.30 -24.09
N ASN A 195 -1.32 7.36 -24.84
CA ASN A 195 -1.00 8.24 -25.96
C ASN A 195 -1.12 9.74 -25.61
N SER A 196 -0.84 10.09 -24.36
CA SER A 196 -0.93 11.45 -23.83
C SER A 196 0.30 12.31 -24.19
N TYR A 197 0.38 13.50 -23.60
CA TYR A 197 1.58 14.35 -23.63
C TYR A 197 2.74 13.71 -22.87
N TYR A 198 2.45 13.03 -21.74
CA TYR A 198 3.45 12.47 -20.83
C TYR A 198 4.21 11.29 -21.46
N ASP A 199 3.57 10.46 -22.28
CA ASP A 199 4.16 9.33 -23.01
C ASP A 199 5.25 9.76 -24.00
N LYS A 200 5.15 10.99 -24.50
CA LYS A 200 6.04 11.51 -25.55
C LYS A 200 7.12 12.42 -24.96
N ASN A 201 6.94 12.87 -23.73
CA ASN A 201 7.83 13.82 -23.11
C ASN A 201 8.91 13.11 -22.28
N PRO A 202 10.19 13.11 -22.73
CA PRO A 202 11.30 12.56 -21.95
C PRO A 202 11.50 13.24 -20.59
N LEU A 203 11.18 14.53 -20.47
CA LEU A 203 11.24 15.25 -19.19
C LEU A 203 10.23 14.71 -18.16
N CYS A 204 9.24 13.98 -18.66
CA CYS A 204 8.24 13.28 -17.88
C CYS A 204 8.49 11.76 -17.81
N GLY A 205 9.70 11.30 -18.15
CA GLY A 205 10.08 9.89 -18.08
C GLY A 205 9.27 8.96 -18.98
N PHE A 206 8.56 9.45 -20.00
CA PHE A 206 7.64 8.64 -20.83
C PHE A 206 6.52 7.98 -20.01
N GLU A 207 5.69 8.79 -19.35
CA GLU A 207 4.63 8.30 -18.45
C GLU A 207 5.22 7.44 -17.31
N GLY A 208 6.34 7.89 -16.75
CA GLY A 208 6.93 7.26 -15.56
C GLY A 208 7.77 6.04 -15.89
N GLY A 209 7.97 5.78 -17.18
CA GLY A 209 8.65 4.62 -17.71
C GLY A 209 7.75 3.72 -18.53
N ASP A 210 6.43 3.86 -18.38
CA ASP A 210 5.44 2.97 -19.00
C ASP A 210 5.60 2.92 -20.51
N CYS A 211 5.88 4.07 -21.14
CA CYS A 211 6.02 4.18 -22.59
C CYS A 211 7.43 4.14 -23.12
N PHE A 212 8.42 4.13 -22.23
CA PHE A 212 9.79 4.03 -22.68
C PHE A 212 10.06 2.66 -23.32
N PHE A 213 9.69 1.57 -22.63
CA PHE A 213 9.98 0.21 -23.10
C PHE A 213 9.11 -0.22 -24.28
N GLU A 214 7.91 0.35 -24.44
CA GLU A 214 7.12 0.10 -25.67
C GLU A 214 7.82 0.70 -26.90
N LYS A 215 8.39 1.90 -26.75
CA LYS A 215 9.00 2.66 -27.85
C LYS A 215 10.46 2.27 -28.12
N TYR A 216 11.17 1.84 -27.07
CA TYR A 216 12.58 1.48 -27.09
C TYR A 216 12.84 0.16 -26.33
N PRO A 217 12.26 -0.96 -26.78
CA PRO A 217 12.31 -2.24 -26.06
C PRO A 217 13.74 -2.80 -25.90
N ASP A 218 14.63 -2.40 -26.80
CA ASP A 218 16.04 -2.84 -26.80
C ASP A 218 16.97 -1.83 -26.09
N CYS A 219 16.45 -0.67 -25.64
CA CYS A 219 17.23 0.30 -24.90
C CYS A 219 17.35 -0.15 -23.44
N VAL A 220 18.55 -0.54 -23.03
CA VAL A 220 18.82 -0.96 -21.66
C VAL A 220 18.95 0.26 -20.79
N VAL A 221 18.01 0.42 -19.86
CA VAL A 221 18.01 1.49 -18.87
C VAL A 221 18.03 0.85 -17.49
N TYR A 222 19.00 1.26 -16.67
CA TYR A 222 19.20 0.65 -15.35
C TYR A 222 18.35 1.31 -14.26
N SER A 223 17.73 2.46 -14.54
CA SER A 223 16.86 3.16 -13.61
C SER A 223 15.86 4.04 -14.35
N LEU A 224 14.61 4.04 -13.90
CA LEU A 224 13.57 4.96 -14.37
C LEU A 224 13.95 6.43 -14.12
N ILE A 225 14.77 6.72 -13.10
CA ILE A 225 15.31 8.08 -12.88
C ILE A 225 16.23 8.46 -14.01
N SER A 226 17.04 7.53 -14.54
CA SER A 226 17.93 7.84 -15.66
C SER A 226 17.14 8.32 -16.88
N LEU A 227 15.86 7.94 -17.04
CA LEU A 227 15.03 8.38 -18.16
C LEU A 227 14.85 9.90 -18.23
N VAL A 228 15.01 10.63 -17.11
CA VAL A 228 14.99 12.11 -17.14
C VAL A 228 16.14 12.71 -17.94
N LYS A 229 17.23 11.96 -18.10
CA LYS A 229 18.40 12.35 -18.88
C LYS A 229 18.27 11.94 -20.35
N TYR A 230 17.40 10.97 -20.63
CA TYR A 230 17.17 10.55 -22.00
C TYR A 230 16.59 11.70 -22.81
N ASN A 231 17.24 12.13 -23.90
CA ASN A 231 16.77 13.25 -24.73
C ASN A 231 16.59 14.57 -23.94
N ASP A 232 17.47 14.86 -22.98
CA ASP A 232 17.43 16.06 -22.12
C ASP A 232 18.18 17.28 -22.70
N GLY A 233 18.77 17.13 -23.89
CA GLY A 233 19.62 18.10 -24.57
C GLY A 233 21.12 17.95 -24.26
N THR A 234 21.50 17.02 -23.39
CA THR A 234 22.86 16.63 -23.04
C THR A 234 23.14 15.24 -23.60
N CYS A 235 24.39 14.97 -23.96
CA CYS A 235 24.76 13.63 -24.42
C CYS A 235 25.24 12.76 -23.25
N ASP A 236 24.36 11.90 -22.77
CA ASP A 236 24.56 10.94 -21.70
C ASP A 236 25.06 9.59 -22.23
N ASP A 237 26.26 9.19 -21.77
CA ASP A 237 26.92 7.98 -22.25
C ASP A 237 26.12 6.70 -21.93
N GLU A 238 25.24 6.73 -20.93
CA GLU A 238 24.32 5.64 -20.59
C GLU A 238 23.32 5.36 -21.73
N PHE A 239 22.85 6.41 -22.41
CA PHE A 239 21.88 6.33 -23.49
C PHE A 239 22.50 6.44 -24.87
N ASN A 240 23.82 6.57 -24.96
CA ASN A 240 24.56 6.72 -26.22
C ASN A 240 24.75 5.37 -26.96
N THR A 241 23.66 4.66 -27.20
CA THR A 241 23.61 3.38 -27.92
C THR A 241 22.66 3.49 -29.12
N PRO A 242 22.87 2.72 -30.20
CA PRO A 242 21.93 2.68 -31.32
C PRO A 242 20.49 2.33 -30.89
N GLU A 243 20.34 1.46 -29.91
CA GLU A 243 19.06 0.97 -29.38
C GLU A 243 18.30 2.09 -28.65
N CYS A 244 19.02 2.97 -27.96
CA CYS A 244 18.50 4.19 -27.32
C CYS A 244 18.53 5.42 -28.26
N LYS A 245 18.68 5.21 -29.58
CA LYS A 245 18.82 6.28 -30.60
C LYS A 245 19.88 7.33 -30.27
N TYR A 246 20.98 6.94 -29.67
CA TYR A 246 22.07 7.83 -29.26
C TYR A 246 21.53 8.96 -28.38
N ASP A 247 20.91 8.57 -27.28
CA ASP A 247 20.32 9.46 -26.29
C ASP A 247 19.21 10.33 -26.87
N GLY A 248 18.25 9.69 -27.54
CA GLY A 248 17.16 10.41 -28.20
C GLY A 248 17.61 11.44 -29.25
N ASP A 249 18.79 11.22 -29.84
CA ASP A 249 19.52 12.10 -30.77
C ASP A 249 20.40 13.20 -30.13
N ASP A 250 20.53 13.28 -28.81
CA ASP A 250 21.42 14.27 -28.15
C ASP A 250 22.91 13.97 -28.36
N CYS A 251 23.27 12.69 -28.53
CA CYS A 251 24.64 12.27 -28.81
C CYS A 251 25.03 12.35 -30.30
N TRP A 252 24.29 13.10 -31.13
CA TRP A 252 24.56 13.23 -32.57
C TRP A 252 26.01 13.67 -32.87
N SER A 253 26.61 14.51 -32.04
CA SER A 253 27.99 14.97 -32.21
C SER A 253 29.03 13.84 -32.04
N LYS A 254 28.79 12.88 -31.13
CA LYS A 254 29.65 11.70 -30.94
C LYS A 254 29.47 10.68 -32.07
N LYS A 255 28.27 10.58 -32.65
CA LYS A 255 27.95 9.72 -33.82
C LYS A 255 28.85 10.00 -35.03
N LEU A 256 29.27 11.26 -35.22
CA LEU A 256 30.16 11.67 -36.31
C LEU A 256 31.64 11.33 -36.07
N SER A 257 32.03 10.98 -34.85
CA SER A 257 33.43 10.66 -34.51
C SER A 257 33.81 9.19 -34.71
N THR A 258 32.82 8.34 -35.01
CA THR A 258 32.96 6.89 -35.15
C THR A 258 32.83 6.38 -36.59
N VAL A 259 32.82 7.29 -37.58
CA VAL A 259 32.82 6.97 -39.02
C VAL A 259 34.16 7.32 -39.65
#